data_AF-A0A4R4DFZ8-F1
#
_entry.id   AF-A0A4R4DFZ8-F1
#
_cell.length_a   1.000
_cell.length_b   1.000
_cell.length_c   1.000
_cell.angle_alpha   90.00
_cell.angle_beta   90.00
_cell.angle_gamma   90.00
#
_symmetry.space_group_name_H-M   'P 1'
#
loop_
_entity.id
_entity.type
_entity.pdbx_description
1 polymer ?
#
loop_
_entity_poly.entity_id
_entity_poly.type
_entity_poly.pdbx_seq_one_letter_code
_entity_poly.pdbx_strand_id
1 'polypeptide(L)'
;MRCLLSTVCLAIALGGGTALADQRFPATLAGHAILPAATFVPPPEGAPPGFARSGRFTGPGNARIEAVGSLPGATGPAPNGRATGLSLPFEGQPVQGFSGIAPVKGAPGAWWVLTDNGFGNRRNSADAMLMIHQIRPDFASGGVARLRTVFLSDPQRVVPFPIATEGTAERFLTGQDFDVESIQPVEDGFWFGDEFGPYLIKTDREGRVQRVLPTRLEGKELRSPDNPALQIPASPATRIGFETQRSGGYEGMAASPDGSRLYALLEKPILNAEQQPEGRFLRILELDAARGEWTGRTMKYRLEPNATAIGDFNLIDERRALVIERDDGEGDPGLACAQGQTPPGCFAAPARFKRVYLIDIGDLDAEGFVRKIGHVDLMDIRDPEHLARTAGDRAASLPRERFAFPFFTIENVHRVDAEHIIVANDNNLPFSAGRHLARADDNEVILLRVPELLRAR
;
A
#
# COMPACT_ATOMS: atom_id res chain seq x y z
N MET A 1 51.21 60.72 -8.32
CA MET A 1 50.49 59.94 -9.35
C MET A 1 50.42 58.49 -8.86
N ARG A 2 49.20 58.03 -8.55
CA ARG A 2 48.72 56.64 -8.38
C ARG A 2 49.32 55.71 -7.31
N CYS A 3 48.51 55.56 -6.25
CA CYS A 3 48.43 54.44 -5.32
C CYS A 3 48.22 53.09 -6.01
N LEU A 4 48.65 52.00 -5.36
CA LEU A 4 48.01 50.68 -5.44
C LEU A 4 48.24 49.96 -4.10
N LEU A 5 47.17 49.88 -3.30
CA LEU A 5 47.02 48.94 -2.19
C LEU A 5 46.56 47.60 -2.78
N SER A 6 47.21 46.51 -2.39
CA SER A 6 46.77 45.14 -2.69
C SER A 6 46.00 44.59 -1.49
N THR A 7 44.69 44.43 -1.66
CA THR A 7 43.77 43.84 -0.70
C THR A 7 43.84 42.31 -0.78
N VAL A 8 44.13 41.65 0.33
CA VAL A 8 44.05 40.18 0.46
C VAL A 8 42.61 39.81 0.81
N CYS A 9 41.88 39.20 -0.13
CA CYS A 9 40.56 38.60 0.14
C CYS A 9 40.74 37.20 0.71
N LEU A 10 40.35 37.01 1.97
CA LEU A 10 40.22 35.72 2.62
C LEU A 10 38.88 35.09 2.20
N ALA A 11 38.92 34.07 1.34
CA ALA A 11 37.74 33.31 0.95
C ALA A 11 37.36 32.34 2.08
N ILE A 12 36.24 32.63 2.76
CA ILE A 12 35.60 31.72 3.71
C ILE A 12 34.89 30.65 2.88
N ALA A 13 35.41 29.42 2.90
CA ALA A 13 34.74 28.25 2.34
C ALA A 13 33.55 27.90 3.25
N LEU A 14 32.35 28.34 2.87
CA LEU A 14 31.11 27.80 3.38
C LEU A 14 31.02 26.35 2.93
N GLY A 15 31.17 25.42 3.87
CA GLY A 15 30.88 23.99 3.67
C GLY A 15 29.40 23.83 3.36
N GLY A 16 29.07 23.79 2.07
CA GLY A 16 27.77 23.30 1.61
C GLY A 16 27.67 21.84 2.00
N GLY A 17 26.73 21.52 2.89
CA GLY A 17 26.30 20.13 3.07
C GLY A 17 25.93 19.59 1.70
N THR A 18 26.66 18.58 1.24
CA THR A 18 26.31 17.85 0.03
C THR A 18 24.94 17.26 0.26
N ALA A 19 23.91 17.79 -0.41
CA ALA A 19 22.69 17.05 -0.63
C ALA A 19 23.12 15.68 -1.18
N LEU A 20 22.96 14.62 -0.40
CA LEU A 20 23.23 13.28 -0.88
C LEU A 20 22.29 13.05 -2.05
N ALA A 21 22.87 12.91 -3.24
CA ALA A 21 22.16 12.69 -4.48
C ALA A 21 21.24 11.45 -4.34
N ASP A 22 20.13 11.44 -5.07
CA ASP A 22 19.24 10.29 -5.22
C ASP A 22 20.05 9.05 -5.67
N GLN A 23 20.48 8.23 -4.71
CA GLN A 23 21.41 7.13 -4.96
C GLN A 23 20.65 5.89 -5.39
N ARG A 24 20.77 5.54 -6.68
CA ARG A 24 20.20 4.31 -7.22
C ARG A 24 21.15 3.12 -7.05
N PHE A 25 20.61 2.01 -6.57
CA PHE A 25 21.27 0.71 -6.46
C PHE A 25 20.73 -0.28 -7.51
N PRO A 26 21.53 -1.28 -7.93
CA PRO A 26 21.07 -2.31 -8.84
C PRO A 26 20.10 -3.27 -8.15
N ALA A 27 19.12 -3.77 -8.92
CA ALA A 27 18.26 -4.90 -8.55
C ALA A 27 18.32 -5.98 -9.63
N THR A 28 18.36 -7.24 -9.21
CA THR A 28 18.28 -8.40 -10.11
C THR A 28 17.13 -9.28 -9.67
N LEU A 29 16.30 -9.69 -10.61
CA LEU A 29 15.22 -10.65 -10.38
C LEU A 29 15.87 -11.99 -9.98
N ALA A 30 15.48 -12.50 -8.81
CA ALA A 30 15.93 -13.77 -8.27
C ALA A 30 14.78 -14.81 -8.21
N GLY A 31 13.55 -14.37 -8.41
CA GLY A 31 12.37 -15.22 -8.45
C GLY A 31 11.13 -14.43 -8.82
N HIS A 32 10.19 -15.09 -9.49
CA HIS A 32 8.88 -14.55 -9.83
C HIS A 32 7.85 -15.68 -9.69
N ALA A 33 6.86 -15.45 -8.83
CA ALA A 33 5.72 -16.33 -8.61
C ALA A 33 4.41 -15.57 -8.83
N ILE A 34 3.39 -16.25 -9.35
CA ILE A 34 2.10 -15.65 -9.73
C ILE A 34 0.97 -16.37 -9.01
N LEU A 35 0.04 -15.59 -8.44
CA LEU A 35 -1.28 -16.03 -8.03
C LEU A 35 -2.31 -15.44 -9.02
N PRO A 36 -3.09 -16.28 -9.74
CA PRO A 36 -4.03 -15.78 -10.74
C PRO A 36 -5.06 -14.78 -10.18
N ALA A 37 -5.41 -13.77 -10.97
CA ALA A 37 -6.36 -12.72 -10.60
C ALA A 37 -7.71 -13.27 -10.10
N ALA A 38 -8.30 -14.21 -10.85
CA ALA A 38 -9.57 -14.84 -10.50
C ALA A 38 -9.39 -15.95 -9.44
N THR A 39 -8.79 -15.62 -8.30
CA THR A 39 -8.64 -16.52 -7.14
C THR A 39 -9.57 -16.08 -6.02
N PHE A 40 -10.48 -16.98 -5.63
CA PHE A 40 -11.51 -16.70 -4.63
C PHE A 40 -11.47 -17.70 -3.46
N VAL A 41 -12.03 -17.30 -2.33
CA VAL A 41 -12.32 -18.15 -1.17
C VAL A 41 -13.80 -18.08 -0.81
N PRO A 42 -14.39 -19.17 -0.28
CA PRO A 42 -15.71 -19.09 0.31
C PRO A 42 -15.67 -18.21 1.58
N PRO A 43 -16.78 -17.54 1.94
CA PRO A 43 -16.89 -16.89 3.24
C PRO A 43 -16.75 -17.93 4.38
N PRO A 44 -16.34 -17.51 5.58
CA PRO A 44 -16.21 -18.39 6.73
C PRO A 44 -17.59 -18.88 7.21
N GLU A 45 -17.60 -19.95 7.99
CA GLU A 45 -18.81 -20.40 8.68
C GLU A 45 -19.36 -19.29 9.59
N GLY A 46 -20.68 -19.17 9.68
CA GLY A 46 -21.36 -18.13 10.46
C GLY A 46 -21.47 -16.77 9.75
N ALA A 47 -20.81 -16.60 8.59
CA ALA A 47 -21.00 -15.42 7.75
C ALA A 47 -22.44 -15.33 7.20
N PRO A 48 -23.03 -14.13 7.15
CA PRO A 48 -24.30 -13.92 6.46
C PRO A 48 -24.29 -14.49 5.02
N PRO A 49 -25.40 -15.10 4.55
CA PRO A 49 -25.46 -15.70 3.20
C PRO A 49 -25.12 -14.73 2.06
N GLY A 50 -25.30 -13.44 2.29
CA GLY A 50 -24.95 -12.40 1.32
C GLY A 50 -23.46 -12.38 0.95
N PHE A 51 -22.55 -12.83 1.83
CA PHE A 51 -21.11 -12.86 1.56
C PHE A 51 -20.64 -14.05 0.72
N ALA A 52 -21.55 -14.93 0.30
CA ALA A 52 -21.27 -15.90 -0.76
C ALA A 52 -20.94 -15.20 -2.09
N ARG A 53 -21.24 -13.91 -2.22
CA ARG A 53 -20.90 -13.06 -3.36
C ARG A 53 -20.28 -11.77 -2.87
N SER A 54 -19.44 -11.18 -3.72
CA SER A 54 -18.78 -9.90 -3.47
C SER A 54 -18.93 -8.98 -4.67
N GLY A 55 -18.97 -7.68 -4.39
CA GLY A 55 -19.00 -6.64 -5.42
C GLY A 55 -20.40 -6.33 -5.94
N ARG A 56 -21.45 -6.68 -5.18
CA ARG A 56 -22.84 -6.39 -5.60
C ARG A 56 -23.18 -4.92 -5.57
N PHE A 57 -22.43 -4.11 -4.83
CA PHE A 57 -22.70 -2.68 -4.66
C PHE A 57 -21.81 -1.79 -5.54
N THR A 58 -21.21 -2.36 -6.58
CA THR A 58 -20.30 -1.66 -7.51
C THR A 58 -21.00 -1.05 -8.73
N GLY A 59 -22.33 -1.18 -8.82
CA GLY A 59 -23.11 -0.55 -9.88
C GLY A 59 -23.06 0.98 -9.84
N PRO A 60 -23.44 1.68 -10.92
CA PRO A 60 -23.44 3.14 -10.96
C PRO A 60 -24.20 3.76 -9.77
N GLY A 61 -23.56 4.69 -9.07
CA GLY A 61 -24.13 5.28 -7.84
C GLY A 61 -24.20 4.32 -6.65
N ASN A 62 -23.37 3.26 -6.65
CA ASN A 62 -23.39 2.14 -5.70
C ASN A 62 -24.70 1.32 -5.75
N ALA A 63 -25.34 1.30 -6.91
CA ALA A 63 -26.54 0.51 -7.13
C ALA A 63 -26.23 -0.98 -6.97
N ARG A 64 -27.15 -1.70 -6.32
CA ARG A 64 -27.07 -3.15 -6.14
C ARG A 64 -27.26 -3.87 -7.48
N ILE A 65 -26.40 -4.85 -7.74
CA ILE A 65 -26.45 -5.77 -8.87
C ILE A 65 -26.37 -7.19 -8.32
N GLU A 66 -27.37 -8.03 -8.60
CA GLU A 66 -27.43 -9.41 -8.06
C GLU A 66 -26.91 -10.47 -9.04
N ALA A 67 -26.99 -10.19 -10.35
CA ALA A 67 -26.57 -11.14 -11.37
C ALA A 67 -25.03 -11.19 -11.45
N VAL A 68 -24.43 -12.28 -11.01
CA VAL A 68 -22.98 -12.54 -11.09
C VAL A 68 -22.45 -12.33 -12.51
N GLY A 69 -21.29 -11.70 -12.61
CA GLY A 69 -20.60 -11.47 -13.89
C GLY A 69 -21.32 -10.53 -14.86
N SER A 70 -22.30 -9.76 -14.40
CA SER A 70 -23.12 -8.88 -15.26
C SER A 70 -22.56 -7.47 -15.47
N LEU A 71 -21.65 -7.01 -14.61
CA LEU A 71 -20.99 -5.72 -14.71
C LEU A 71 -19.51 -5.90 -15.09
N PRO A 72 -19.10 -5.60 -16.33
CA PRO A 72 -17.69 -5.66 -16.72
C PRO A 72 -16.80 -4.73 -15.87
N GLY A 73 -15.67 -5.27 -15.40
CA GLY A 73 -14.61 -4.51 -14.74
C GLY A 73 -13.79 -3.68 -15.72
N ALA A 74 -13.31 -2.54 -15.25
CA ALA A 74 -12.46 -1.64 -16.03
C ALA A 74 -11.46 -0.88 -15.16
N THR A 75 -10.32 -0.48 -15.73
CA THR A 75 -9.24 0.24 -15.01
C THR A 75 -9.55 1.68 -14.58
N GLY A 76 -10.82 2.07 -14.60
CA GLY A 76 -11.30 3.43 -14.40
C GLY A 76 -12.68 3.63 -15.00
N PRO A 77 -13.31 4.81 -14.79
CA PRO A 77 -14.63 5.07 -15.34
C PRO A 77 -14.64 4.99 -16.87
N ALA A 78 -15.57 4.18 -17.42
CA ALA A 78 -15.84 4.13 -18.86
C ALA A 78 -16.32 5.50 -19.36
N PRO A 79 -15.95 5.95 -20.58
CA PRO A 79 -15.34 5.19 -21.67
C PRO A 79 -13.80 5.14 -21.67
N ASN A 80 -13.13 5.74 -20.68
CA ASN A 80 -11.67 5.89 -20.67
C ASN A 80 -10.92 4.76 -19.95
N GLY A 81 -11.63 3.88 -19.24
CA GLY A 81 -11.07 2.67 -18.62
C GLY A 81 -10.87 1.53 -19.63
N ARG A 82 -9.90 0.66 -19.35
CA ARG A 82 -9.66 -0.56 -20.16
C ARG A 82 -10.39 -1.72 -19.53
N ALA A 83 -11.06 -2.53 -20.36
CA ALA A 83 -11.70 -3.75 -19.88
C ALA A 83 -10.65 -4.68 -19.26
N THR A 84 -10.92 -5.21 -18.07
CA THR A 84 -9.99 -6.11 -17.37
C THR A 84 -10.30 -7.59 -17.63
N GLY A 85 -11.36 -7.88 -18.39
CA GLY A 85 -11.76 -9.25 -18.74
C GLY A 85 -12.45 -10.01 -17.60
N LEU A 86 -12.65 -9.38 -16.44
CA LEU A 86 -13.45 -9.89 -15.34
C LEU A 86 -14.72 -9.06 -15.18
N SER A 87 -15.75 -9.64 -14.57
CA SER A 87 -17.02 -8.97 -14.34
C SER A 87 -17.53 -9.22 -12.92
N LEU A 88 -18.06 -8.17 -12.31
CA LEU A 88 -18.71 -8.17 -11.01
C LEU A 88 -20.21 -8.48 -11.15
N PRO A 89 -20.89 -8.90 -10.09
CA PRO A 89 -20.36 -9.43 -8.83
C PRO A 89 -19.65 -10.77 -9.03
N PHE A 90 -18.80 -11.17 -8.09
CA PHE A 90 -18.13 -12.48 -8.08
C PHE A 90 -18.89 -13.50 -7.21
N GLU A 91 -18.69 -14.80 -7.50
CA GLU A 91 -19.00 -15.88 -6.56
C GLU A 91 -17.78 -16.08 -5.63
N GLY A 92 -17.98 -15.88 -4.33
CA GLY A 92 -16.94 -15.90 -3.30
C GLY A 92 -16.31 -14.53 -3.01
N GLN A 93 -15.29 -14.56 -2.14
CA GLN A 93 -14.50 -13.40 -1.73
C GLN A 93 -13.15 -13.44 -2.47
N PRO A 94 -12.73 -12.36 -3.17
CA PRO A 94 -11.44 -12.31 -3.86
C PRO A 94 -10.30 -12.42 -2.86
N VAL A 95 -9.26 -13.18 -3.19
CA VAL A 95 -8.06 -13.33 -2.34
C VAL A 95 -7.15 -12.10 -2.40
N GLN A 96 -7.50 -11.09 -3.18
CA GLN A 96 -6.58 -10.05 -3.59
C GLN A 96 -6.81 -8.73 -2.85
N GLY A 97 -6.24 -7.61 -3.29
CA GLY A 97 -6.16 -6.43 -2.42
C GLY A 97 -4.90 -6.45 -1.55
N PHE A 98 -3.75 -6.95 -2.04
CA PHE A 98 -2.56 -7.21 -1.20
C PHE A 98 -1.93 -5.92 -0.65
N SER A 99 -2.49 -5.37 0.43
CA SER A 99 -2.13 -4.06 1.00
C SER A 99 -1.19 -4.16 2.21
N GLY A 100 -0.22 -5.06 2.14
CA GLY A 100 0.81 -5.20 3.16
C GLY A 100 1.29 -6.63 3.30
N ILE A 101 2.59 -6.77 3.58
CA ILE A 101 3.25 -8.06 3.70
C ILE A 101 4.10 -8.15 4.97
N ALA A 102 4.05 -9.31 5.64
CA ALA A 102 4.88 -9.57 6.80
C ALA A 102 5.31 -11.04 6.89
N PRO A 103 6.51 -11.34 7.44
CA PRO A 103 6.97 -12.72 7.54
C PRO A 103 6.15 -13.52 8.55
N VAL A 104 5.91 -14.80 8.26
CA VAL A 104 5.29 -15.71 9.23
C VAL A 104 6.37 -16.26 10.17
N LYS A 105 6.31 -15.85 11.44
CA LYS A 105 7.26 -16.32 12.47
C LYS A 105 7.29 -17.85 12.55
N GLY A 106 8.48 -18.43 12.46
CA GLY A 106 8.70 -19.88 12.53
C GLY A 106 8.39 -20.66 11.24
N ALA A 107 8.00 -19.98 10.15
CA ALA A 107 7.74 -20.63 8.86
C ALA A 107 8.46 -19.89 7.72
N PRO A 108 9.79 -20.09 7.55
CA PRO A 108 10.56 -19.46 6.49
C PRO A 108 9.92 -19.60 5.10
N GLY A 109 9.93 -18.50 4.34
CA GLY A 109 9.31 -18.43 3.01
C GLY A 109 7.79 -18.32 3.01
N ALA A 110 7.12 -18.37 4.16
CA ALA A 110 5.70 -18.04 4.27
C ALA A 110 5.51 -16.58 4.73
N TRP A 111 4.49 -15.95 4.16
CA TRP A 111 4.19 -14.54 4.35
C TRP A 111 2.71 -14.36 4.68
N TRP A 112 2.41 -13.43 5.59
CA TRP A 112 1.09 -12.84 5.73
C TRP A 112 0.94 -11.77 4.66
N VAL A 113 -0.21 -11.74 4.01
CA VAL A 113 -0.66 -10.65 3.14
C VAL A 113 -2.05 -10.20 3.56
N LEU A 114 -2.28 -8.89 3.55
CA LEU A 114 -3.54 -8.26 3.92
C LEU A 114 -4.43 -8.07 2.70
N THR A 115 -5.76 -8.17 2.84
CA THR A 115 -6.70 -7.66 1.84
C THR A 115 -7.23 -6.29 2.26
N ASP A 116 -7.14 -5.30 1.38
CA ASP A 116 -7.72 -3.95 1.53
C ASP A 116 -9.26 -3.95 1.57
N ASN A 117 -9.90 -2.78 1.45
CA ASN A 117 -11.35 -2.69 1.41
C ASN A 117 -12.02 -3.44 0.23
N GLY A 118 -11.26 -3.91 -0.77
CA GLY A 118 -11.72 -4.72 -1.88
C GLY A 118 -12.16 -3.93 -3.11
N PHE A 119 -13.09 -2.98 -3.00
CA PHE A 119 -13.67 -2.29 -4.17
C PHE A 119 -13.41 -0.79 -4.26
N GLY A 120 -12.41 -0.30 -3.53
CA GLY A 120 -11.81 1.03 -3.65
C GLY A 120 -12.52 2.14 -2.88
N ASN A 121 -13.65 1.87 -2.23
CA ASN A 121 -14.20 2.79 -1.23
C ASN A 121 -15.19 2.13 -0.27
N ARG A 122 -15.48 2.86 0.81
CA ARG A 122 -16.45 2.47 1.84
C ARG A 122 -17.84 2.07 1.33
N ARG A 123 -18.37 2.74 0.29
CA ARG A 123 -19.80 2.65 -0.09
C ARG A 123 -20.12 1.45 -0.98
N ASN A 124 -19.16 0.93 -1.73
CA ASN A 124 -19.33 -0.22 -2.62
C ASN A 124 -18.74 -1.52 -2.04
N SER A 125 -18.12 -1.45 -0.87
CA SER A 125 -17.38 -2.57 -0.24
C SER A 125 -18.10 -3.25 0.92
N ALA A 126 -19.43 -3.09 1.00
CA ALA A 126 -20.25 -3.68 2.06
C ALA A 126 -20.34 -5.22 2.02
N ASP A 127 -19.91 -5.85 0.92
CA ASP A 127 -19.85 -7.31 0.77
C ASP A 127 -18.46 -7.84 0.39
N ALA A 128 -17.43 -7.01 0.55
CA ALA A 128 -16.02 -7.41 0.55
C ALA A 128 -15.59 -7.69 2.00
N MET A 129 -15.34 -8.94 2.35
CA MET A 129 -14.92 -9.31 3.71
C MET A 129 -13.43 -9.01 3.89
N LEU A 130 -13.07 -8.39 5.03
CA LEU A 130 -11.66 -8.15 5.36
C LEU A 130 -11.00 -9.43 5.87
N MET A 131 -9.83 -9.73 5.36
CA MET A 131 -9.09 -10.95 5.68
C MET A 131 -7.59 -10.79 5.52
N ILE A 132 -6.87 -11.77 6.06
CA ILE A 132 -5.45 -11.96 5.79
C ILE A 132 -5.23 -13.37 5.26
N HIS A 133 -4.22 -13.51 4.41
CA HIS A 133 -3.82 -14.80 3.87
C HIS A 133 -2.39 -15.14 4.29
N GLN A 134 -2.18 -16.40 4.65
CA GLN A 134 -0.83 -16.96 4.68
C GLN A 134 -0.52 -17.51 3.30
N ILE A 135 0.45 -16.93 2.61
CA ILE A 135 0.92 -17.38 1.30
C ILE A 135 2.35 -17.93 1.37
N ARG A 136 2.69 -18.80 0.42
CA ARG A 136 4.07 -19.26 0.17
C ARG A 136 4.34 -19.22 -1.33
N PRO A 137 5.07 -18.21 -1.82
CA PRO A 137 5.61 -18.20 -3.16
C PRO A 137 6.59 -19.37 -3.35
N ASP A 138 6.41 -20.14 -4.40
CA ASP A 138 7.39 -21.11 -4.89
C ASP A 138 8.03 -20.53 -6.16
N PHE A 139 9.18 -19.89 -6.01
CA PHE A 139 9.87 -19.26 -7.12
C PHE A 139 10.43 -20.25 -8.14
N ALA A 140 10.59 -21.53 -7.78
CA ALA A 140 11.07 -22.56 -8.70
C ALA A 140 9.95 -22.98 -9.68
N SER A 141 8.74 -23.25 -9.18
CA SER A 141 7.58 -23.55 -10.04
C SER A 141 6.91 -22.30 -10.61
N GLY A 142 7.05 -21.15 -9.96
CA GLY A 142 6.42 -19.89 -10.33
C GLY A 142 4.99 -19.73 -9.81
N GLY A 143 4.52 -20.60 -8.92
CA GLY A 143 3.19 -20.51 -8.30
C GLY A 143 3.21 -19.96 -6.88
N VAL A 144 2.06 -19.49 -6.41
CA VAL A 144 1.86 -19.09 -5.01
C VAL A 144 0.87 -20.04 -4.33
N ALA A 145 1.29 -20.70 -3.26
CA ALA A 145 0.40 -21.52 -2.44
C ALA A 145 -0.29 -20.66 -1.37
N ARG A 146 -1.62 -20.62 -1.36
CA ARG A 146 -2.40 -20.06 -0.24
C ARG A 146 -2.59 -21.14 0.81
N LEU A 147 -1.99 -20.95 1.98
CA LEU A 147 -1.94 -21.94 3.06
C LEU A 147 -3.10 -21.79 4.04
N ARG A 148 -3.49 -20.55 4.33
CA ARG A 148 -4.51 -20.22 5.34
C ARG A 148 -5.17 -18.89 4.99
N THR A 149 -6.43 -18.74 5.35
CA THR A 149 -7.15 -17.46 5.40
C THR A 149 -7.65 -17.24 6.82
N VAL A 150 -7.58 -16.00 7.29
CA VAL A 150 -8.17 -15.55 8.56
C VAL A 150 -9.04 -14.34 8.26
N PHE A 151 -10.32 -14.41 8.60
CA PHE A 151 -11.27 -13.32 8.40
C PHE A 151 -11.33 -12.43 9.64
N LEU A 152 -11.42 -11.12 9.43
CA LEU A 152 -11.52 -10.16 10.53
C LEU A 152 -12.95 -10.09 11.06
N SER A 153 -13.10 -9.99 12.37
CA SER A 153 -14.41 -10.03 13.05
C SER A 153 -14.39 -9.26 14.37
N ASP A 154 -15.56 -8.87 14.86
CA ASP A 154 -15.72 -8.14 16.12
C ASP A 154 -16.77 -8.78 17.06
N PRO A 155 -16.67 -10.08 17.41
CA PRO A 155 -17.69 -10.76 18.20
C PRO A 155 -17.85 -10.19 19.62
N GLN A 156 -16.83 -9.49 20.11
CA GLN A 156 -16.78 -8.87 21.43
C GLN A 156 -17.28 -7.42 21.44
N ARG A 157 -17.73 -6.89 20.30
CA ARG A 157 -18.30 -5.53 20.18
C ARG A 157 -17.32 -4.44 20.64
N VAL A 158 -16.05 -4.60 20.27
CA VAL A 158 -14.97 -3.66 20.56
C VAL A 158 -15.00 -2.46 19.62
N VAL A 159 -15.43 -2.64 18.36
CA VAL A 159 -15.53 -1.53 17.40
C VAL A 159 -16.55 -0.50 17.92
N PRO A 160 -16.19 0.79 18.09
CA PRO A 160 -17.00 1.75 18.84
C PRO A 160 -18.12 2.41 18.02
N PHE A 161 -18.38 1.93 16.81
CA PHE A 161 -19.37 2.46 15.88
C PHE A 161 -20.10 1.32 15.15
N PRO A 162 -21.28 1.58 14.56
CA PRO A 162 -22.03 0.56 13.83
C PRO A 162 -21.24 0.02 12.62
N ILE A 163 -21.21 -1.30 12.49
CA ILE A 163 -20.58 -2.01 11.36
C ILE A 163 -21.65 -2.67 10.47
N ALA A 164 -21.28 -3.10 9.26
CA ALA A 164 -22.17 -3.73 8.28
C ALA A 164 -22.94 -4.94 8.85
N THR A 165 -22.32 -5.69 9.77
CA THR A 165 -22.85 -6.92 10.35
C THR A 165 -23.28 -6.78 11.81
N GLU A 166 -23.63 -5.56 12.25
CA GLU A 166 -23.94 -5.18 13.64
C GLU A 166 -24.90 -6.15 14.37
N GLY A 167 -25.91 -6.64 13.63
CA GLY A 167 -26.96 -7.53 14.13
C GLY A 167 -26.62 -9.03 14.13
N THR A 168 -25.39 -9.41 13.77
CA THR A 168 -24.94 -10.81 13.75
C THR A 168 -24.14 -11.16 15.00
N ALA A 169 -23.95 -12.45 15.28
CA ALA A 169 -23.15 -12.91 16.43
C ALA A 169 -21.65 -12.67 16.21
N GLU A 170 -21.12 -13.13 15.07
CA GLU A 170 -19.68 -13.08 14.78
C GLU A 170 -19.19 -11.70 14.36
N ARG A 171 -20.08 -10.84 13.81
CA ARG A 171 -19.73 -9.46 13.45
C ARG A 171 -18.52 -9.38 12.52
N PHE A 172 -18.54 -10.17 11.44
CA PHE A 172 -17.48 -10.13 10.43
C PHE A 172 -17.35 -8.73 9.82
N LEU A 173 -16.11 -8.28 9.67
CA LEU A 173 -15.78 -6.95 9.15
C LEU A 173 -15.70 -6.96 7.63
N THR A 174 -16.05 -5.83 7.04
CA THR A 174 -16.06 -5.60 5.59
C THR A 174 -15.31 -4.33 5.22
N GLY A 175 -15.02 -4.15 3.94
CA GLY A 175 -14.44 -2.91 3.41
C GLY A 175 -15.35 -1.67 3.56
N GLN A 176 -16.58 -1.83 4.06
CA GLN A 176 -17.40 -0.70 4.51
C GLN A 176 -17.06 -0.23 5.94
N ASP A 177 -16.44 -1.10 6.74
CA ASP A 177 -16.19 -0.86 8.15
C ASP A 177 -14.81 -0.23 8.38
N PHE A 178 -13.80 -0.77 7.69
CA PHE A 178 -12.41 -0.32 7.70
C PHE A 178 -11.78 -0.46 6.32
N ASP A 179 -10.72 0.30 6.10
CA ASP A 179 -9.85 0.24 4.93
C ASP A 179 -8.43 -0.03 5.42
N VAL A 180 -8.10 -1.31 5.55
CA VAL A 180 -6.86 -1.74 6.20
C VAL A 180 -5.75 -1.83 5.16
N GLU A 181 -4.67 -1.07 5.36
CA GLU A 181 -3.58 -0.90 4.37
C GLU A 181 -2.19 -1.17 4.94
N SER A 182 -2.12 -1.84 6.09
CA SER A 182 -0.84 -2.33 6.61
C SER A 182 -1.06 -3.40 7.67
N ILE A 183 -0.08 -4.29 7.84
CA ILE A 183 -0.15 -5.40 8.79
C ILE A 183 1.19 -5.58 9.53
N GLN A 184 1.12 -5.79 10.84
CA GLN A 184 2.26 -6.20 11.66
C GLN A 184 1.88 -7.38 12.57
N PRO A 185 2.40 -8.59 12.32
CA PRO A 185 2.19 -9.74 13.19
C PRO A 185 2.94 -9.54 14.52
N VAL A 186 2.24 -9.77 15.62
CA VAL A 186 2.78 -9.76 16.98
C VAL A 186 2.57 -11.12 17.64
N GLU A 187 3.07 -11.30 18.86
CA GLU A 187 3.04 -12.61 19.52
C GLU A 187 1.62 -13.20 19.60
N ASP A 188 0.61 -12.40 19.93
CA ASP A 188 -0.76 -12.84 20.20
C ASP A 188 -1.77 -12.47 19.09
N GLY A 189 -1.32 -11.99 17.93
CA GLY A 189 -2.20 -11.66 16.81
C GLY A 189 -1.60 -10.64 15.86
N PHE A 190 -2.35 -9.61 15.48
CA PHE A 190 -1.95 -8.67 14.43
C PHE A 190 -2.33 -7.24 14.75
N TRP A 191 -1.49 -6.30 14.34
CA TRP A 191 -1.86 -4.88 14.22
C TRP A 191 -2.14 -4.55 12.75
N PHE A 192 -3.13 -3.69 12.53
CA PHE A 192 -3.46 -3.12 11.22
C PHE A 192 -3.53 -1.60 11.29
N GLY A 193 -3.10 -0.93 10.22
CA GLY A 193 -3.39 0.49 9.99
C GLY A 193 -4.62 0.63 9.10
N ASP A 194 -5.50 1.57 9.43
CA ASP A 194 -6.73 1.87 8.68
C ASP A 194 -6.74 3.30 8.12
N GLU A 195 -7.36 3.48 6.94
CA GLU A 195 -7.48 4.79 6.28
C GLU A 195 -8.67 5.61 6.77
N PHE A 196 -9.81 4.97 7.02
CA PHE A 196 -11.08 5.67 7.20
C PHE A 196 -11.14 6.44 8.52
N GLY A 197 -10.55 5.91 9.59
CA GLY A 197 -10.45 6.58 10.88
C GLY A 197 -9.66 7.87 10.77
N PRO A 198 -8.34 7.82 10.58
CA PRO A 198 -7.47 6.64 10.65
C PRO A 198 -7.43 5.96 12.03
N TYR A 199 -7.31 4.65 12.04
CA TYR A 199 -7.21 3.83 13.25
C TYR A 199 -5.99 2.90 13.22
N LEU A 200 -5.49 2.53 14.40
CA LEU A 200 -4.74 1.28 14.56
C LEU A 200 -5.64 0.21 15.20
N ILE A 201 -5.70 -0.96 14.60
CA ILE A 201 -6.60 -2.04 14.99
C ILE A 201 -5.76 -3.23 15.44
N LYS A 202 -6.03 -3.73 16.65
CA LYS A 202 -5.41 -4.96 17.18
C LYS A 202 -6.40 -6.11 17.08
N THR A 203 -5.95 -7.26 16.58
CA THR A 203 -6.72 -8.51 16.62
C THR A 203 -5.96 -9.63 17.35
N ASP A 204 -6.70 -10.68 17.75
CA ASP A 204 -6.11 -11.97 18.11
C ASP A 204 -5.60 -12.73 16.87
N ARG A 205 -5.02 -13.93 17.06
CA ARG A 205 -4.52 -14.77 15.96
C ARG A 205 -5.62 -15.32 15.03
N GLU A 206 -6.88 -15.24 15.45
CA GLU A 206 -8.05 -15.64 14.69
C GLU A 206 -8.75 -14.45 14.01
N GLY A 207 -8.18 -13.25 14.08
CA GLY A 207 -8.71 -12.05 13.43
C GLY A 207 -9.82 -11.36 14.22
N ARG A 208 -10.04 -11.69 15.48
CA ARG A 208 -11.06 -11.03 16.32
C ARG A 208 -10.49 -9.74 16.90
N VAL A 209 -11.19 -8.62 16.69
CA VAL A 209 -10.79 -7.30 17.19
C VAL A 209 -10.70 -7.30 18.72
N GLN A 210 -9.57 -6.84 19.22
CA GLN A 210 -9.27 -6.65 20.64
C GLN A 210 -9.19 -5.16 21.00
N ARG A 211 -8.73 -4.31 20.07
CA ARG A 211 -8.64 -2.85 20.27
C ARG A 211 -8.80 -2.11 18.95
N VAL A 212 -9.42 -0.92 19.02
CA VAL A 212 -9.44 0.08 17.94
C VAL A 212 -8.94 1.39 18.55
N LEU A 213 -7.81 1.90 18.06
CA LEU A 213 -7.14 3.07 18.58
C LEU A 213 -7.29 4.24 17.59
N PRO A 214 -7.97 5.34 17.95
CA PRO A 214 -7.97 6.54 17.14
C PRO A 214 -6.56 7.11 17.02
N THR A 215 -6.18 7.52 15.82
CA THR A 215 -4.90 8.18 15.60
C THR A 215 -4.89 9.55 16.26
N ARG A 216 -3.83 9.84 17.02
CA ARG A 216 -3.63 11.15 17.64
C ARG A 216 -2.31 11.77 17.23
N LEU A 217 -2.36 13.03 16.82
CA LEU A 217 -1.22 13.88 16.57
C LEU A 217 -1.30 15.09 17.51
N GLU A 218 -0.26 15.31 18.31
CA GLU A 218 -0.21 16.44 19.26
C GLU A 218 -1.43 16.49 20.19
N GLY A 219 -1.91 15.32 20.62
CA GLY A 219 -3.08 15.15 21.49
C GLY A 219 -4.43 15.27 20.79
N LYS A 220 -4.48 15.73 19.53
CA LYS A 220 -5.70 15.84 18.73
C LYS A 220 -5.94 14.57 17.94
N GLU A 221 -7.19 14.12 17.92
CA GLU A 221 -7.60 13.01 17.07
C GLU A 221 -7.61 13.45 15.61
N LEU A 222 -7.08 12.60 14.73
CA LEU A 222 -7.15 12.82 13.29
C LEU A 222 -8.40 12.13 12.74
N ARG A 223 -9.09 12.82 11.82
CA ARG A 223 -10.24 12.25 11.12
C ARG A 223 -10.12 12.40 9.62
N SER A 224 -10.53 11.37 8.89
CA SER A 224 -10.76 11.44 7.44
C SER A 224 -12.21 11.82 7.14
N PRO A 225 -12.57 12.20 5.90
CA PRO A 225 -13.96 12.40 5.49
C PRO A 225 -14.86 11.17 5.65
N ASP A 226 -14.28 9.97 5.71
CA ASP A 226 -15.01 8.71 5.89
C ASP A 226 -15.05 8.25 7.35
N ASN A 227 -14.51 9.04 8.28
CA ASN A 227 -14.55 8.72 9.70
C ASN A 227 -16.02 8.62 10.18
N PRO A 228 -16.41 7.54 10.89
CA PRO A 228 -17.79 7.32 11.32
C PRO A 228 -18.36 8.35 12.30
N ALA A 229 -17.52 9.20 12.91
CA ALA A 229 -17.97 10.30 13.75
C ALA A 229 -18.42 11.53 12.94
N LEU A 230 -18.09 11.60 11.64
CA LEU A 230 -18.50 12.72 10.79
C LEU A 230 -19.89 12.47 10.20
N GLN A 231 -20.66 13.56 10.09
CA GLN A 231 -22.01 13.55 9.52
C GLN A 231 -22.16 14.74 8.59
N ILE A 232 -22.80 14.52 7.44
CA ILE A 232 -23.16 15.60 6.51
C ILE A 232 -24.00 16.64 7.26
N PRO A 233 -23.67 17.94 7.20
CA PRO A 233 -24.37 18.92 8.00
C PRO A 233 -25.74 19.22 7.37
N ALA A 234 -26.72 19.58 8.20
CA ALA A 234 -28.05 19.97 7.70
C ALA A 234 -28.01 21.24 6.84
N SER A 235 -27.08 22.16 7.13
CA SER A 235 -26.87 23.38 6.35
C SER A 235 -25.74 23.19 5.33
N PRO A 236 -25.96 23.50 4.05
CA PRO A 236 -24.91 23.46 3.03
C PRO A 236 -23.82 24.52 3.25
N ALA A 237 -24.04 25.50 4.14
CA ALA A 237 -23.04 26.52 4.49
C ALA A 237 -22.08 26.05 5.59
N THR A 238 -22.42 25.00 6.34
CA THR A 238 -21.56 24.46 7.40
C THR A 238 -20.48 23.61 6.78
N ARG A 239 -19.22 23.97 7.03
CA ARG A 239 -18.07 23.15 6.65
C ARG A 239 -17.79 22.12 7.73
N ILE A 240 -17.51 20.88 7.33
CA ILE A 240 -16.96 19.85 8.21
C ILE A 240 -15.45 19.89 8.05
N GLY A 241 -14.74 20.03 9.16
CA GLY A 241 -13.29 19.88 9.18
C GLY A 241 -12.91 18.40 9.29
N PHE A 242 -11.89 18.02 8.55
CA PHE A 242 -11.16 16.76 8.68
C PHE A 242 -9.66 17.07 8.56
N GLU A 243 -8.83 16.31 9.27
CA GLU A 243 -7.38 16.52 9.36
C GLU A 243 -6.61 15.68 8.34
N THR A 244 -7.22 14.61 7.84
CA THR A 244 -6.66 13.74 6.79
C THR A 244 -7.54 13.76 5.56
N GLN A 245 -6.96 13.57 4.39
CA GLN A 245 -7.70 13.53 3.12
C GLN A 245 -8.44 12.19 2.98
N ARG A 246 -9.41 12.10 2.07
CA ARG A 246 -10.02 10.80 1.70
C ARG A 246 -8.95 9.93 1.03
N SER A 247 -8.85 8.69 1.50
CA SER A 247 -7.72 7.77 1.26
C SER A 247 -6.42 8.46 1.60
N GLY A 248 -5.95 8.34 2.82
CA GLY A 248 -5.13 9.39 3.41
C GLY A 248 -4.86 9.19 4.89
N GLY A 249 -5.41 8.09 5.44
CA GLY A 249 -4.99 7.55 6.70
C GLY A 249 -3.69 6.78 6.50
N TYR A 250 -3.59 5.54 6.98
CA TYR A 250 -2.35 4.77 6.89
C TYR A 250 -2.22 4.01 5.58
N GLU A 251 -1.02 3.99 4.98
CA GLU A 251 -0.63 3.16 3.80
C GLU A 251 0.55 2.23 4.15
N GLY A 252 1.12 2.36 5.35
CA GLY A 252 2.27 1.58 5.75
C GLY A 252 2.49 1.62 7.25
N MET A 253 2.95 0.52 7.81
CA MET A 253 3.27 0.44 9.23
C MET A 253 4.41 -0.53 9.44
N ALA A 254 5.46 -0.09 10.14
CA ALA A 254 6.57 -0.93 10.54
C ALA A 254 6.50 -1.27 12.04
N ALA A 255 7.02 -2.44 12.43
CA ALA A 255 7.27 -2.78 13.82
C ALA A 255 8.78 -2.79 14.13
N SER A 256 9.16 -2.35 15.33
CA SER A 256 10.54 -2.53 15.80
C SER A 256 10.90 -4.02 15.89
N PRO A 257 12.18 -4.41 15.77
CA PRO A 257 12.56 -5.83 15.81
C PRO A 257 12.15 -6.58 17.08
N ASP A 258 12.06 -5.87 18.21
CA ASP A 258 11.61 -6.39 19.50
C ASP A 258 10.08 -6.35 19.67
N GLY A 259 9.35 -5.78 18.72
CA GLY A 259 7.89 -5.61 18.73
C GLY A 259 7.37 -4.59 19.73
N SER A 260 8.23 -3.80 20.38
CA SER A 260 7.83 -2.84 21.41
C SER A 260 7.23 -1.55 20.84
N ARG A 261 7.58 -1.20 19.60
CA ARG A 261 7.13 0.00 18.90
C ARG A 261 6.47 -0.34 17.57
N LEU A 262 5.44 0.42 17.23
CA LEU A 262 4.92 0.52 15.87
C LEU A 262 5.22 1.93 15.33
N TYR A 263 5.52 2.00 14.05
CA TYR A 263 5.74 3.22 13.30
C TYR A 263 4.74 3.24 12.15
N ALA A 264 3.67 4.02 12.30
CA ALA A 264 2.59 4.08 11.31
C ALA A 264 2.76 5.31 10.42
N LEU A 265 2.83 5.10 9.11
CA LEU A 265 3.11 6.11 8.09
C LEU A 265 1.82 6.41 7.31
N LEU A 266 1.42 7.67 7.31
CA LEU A 266 0.22 8.13 6.59
C LEU A 266 0.44 8.15 5.07
N GLU A 267 -0.61 7.91 4.29
CA GLU A 267 -0.59 7.99 2.82
C GLU A 267 -0.46 9.44 2.34
N LYS A 268 -1.13 10.39 3.01
CA LYS A 268 -1.22 11.79 2.59
C LYS A 268 -0.80 12.78 3.68
N PRO A 269 -0.38 14.00 3.29
CA PRO A 269 -0.07 15.05 4.24
C PRO A 269 -1.30 15.45 5.06
N ILE A 270 -1.06 15.81 6.33
CA ILE A 270 -2.08 16.39 7.21
C ILE A 270 -2.55 17.74 6.67
N LEU A 271 -3.85 18.02 6.83
CA LEU A 271 -4.45 19.30 6.50
C LEU A 271 -4.38 20.27 7.68
N ASN A 272 -4.06 21.51 7.40
CA ASN A 272 -4.13 22.61 8.36
C ASN A 272 -5.59 23.13 8.54
N ALA A 273 -5.76 24.16 9.37
CA ALA A 273 -7.08 24.76 9.64
C ALA A 273 -7.74 25.34 8.38
N GLU A 274 -6.94 25.75 7.39
CA GLU A 274 -7.38 26.24 6.08
C GLU A 274 -7.61 25.11 5.06
N GLN A 275 -7.58 23.85 5.50
CA GLN A 275 -7.77 22.65 4.66
C GLN A 275 -6.73 22.54 3.53
N GLN A 276 -5.50 22.98 3.81
CA GLN A 276 -4.35 22.85 2.92
C GLN A 276 -3.34 21.85 3.49
N PRO A 277 -2.66 21.04 2.64
CA PRO A 277 -1.56 20.19 3.06
C PRO A 277 -0.47 20.97 3.81
N GLU A 278 0.02 20.42 4.92
CA GLU A 278 1.10 21.03 5.71
C GLU A 278 2.47 21.08 5.00
N GLY A 279 2.57 20.41 3.86
CA GLY A 279 3.73 20.39 2.99
C GLY A 279 3.71 19.17 2.08
N ARG A 280 4.78 18.99 1.31
CA ARG A 280 4.99 17.80 0.47
C ARG A 280 5.73 16.71 1.24
N PHE A 281 5.13 16.26 2.33
CA PHE A 281 5.68 15.20 3.18
C PHE A 281 4.58 14.48 3.95
N LEU A 282 4.90 13.29 4.42
CA LEU A 282 4.02 12.41 5.17
C LEU A 282 4.51 12.30 6.62
N ARG A 283 3.62 11.95 7.54
CA ARG A 283 3.94 11.77 8.96
C ARG A 283 4.12 10.29 9.27
N ILE A 284 5.22 9.97 9.96
CA ILE A 284 5.39 8.68 10.66
C ILE A 284 5.10 8.92 12.14
N LEU A 285 4.17 8.17 12.71
CA LEU A 285 3.74 8.28 14.10
C LEU A 285 4.19 7.05 14.89
N GLU A 286 4.79 7.26 16.06
CA GLU A 286 5.24 6.17 16.93
C GLU A 286 4.19 5.80 17.99
N LEU A 287 3.91 4.51 18.12
CA LEU A 287 3.05 3.91 19.14
C LEU A 287 3.87 2.96 20.01
N ASP A 288 3.61 2.98 21.32
CA ASP A 288 3.97 1.90 22.24
C ASP A 288 3.02 0.71 22.05
N ALA A 289 3.51 -0.41 21.53
CA ALA A 289 2.67 -1.54 21.16
C ALA A 289 2.05 -2.25 22.36
N ALA A 290 2.77 -2.32 23.48
CA ALA A 290 2.32 -2.98 24.70
C ALA A 290 1.23 -2.17 25.41
N ARG A 291 1.46 -0.85 25.54
CA ARG A 291 0.50 0.07 26.15
C ARG A 291 -0.69 0.36 25.22
N GLY A 292 -0.47 0.36 23.91
CA GLY A 292 -1.45 0.82 22.93
C GLY A 292 -1.63 2.34 23.00
N GLU A 293 -0.52 3.07 23.19
CA GLU A 293 -0.51 4.52 23.40
C GLU A 293 0.45 5.21 22.42
N TRP A 294 0.01 6.32 21.85
CA TRP A 294 0.85 7.20 21.03
C TRP A 294 1.93 7.83 21.91
N THR A 295 3.20 7.73 21.51
CA THR A 295 4.31 8.26 22.33
C THR A 295 4.46 9.77 22.20
N GLY A 296 3.80 10.37 21.19
CA GLY A 296 3.96 11.77 20.81
C GLY A 296 5.17 12.02 19.90
N ARG A 297 6.05 11.02 19.71
CA ARG A 297 7.14 11.11 18.75
C ARG A 297 6.60 10.97 17.34
N THR A 298 7.01 11.91 16.48
CA THR A 298 6.68 11.89 15.05
C THR A 298 7.89 12.22 14.22
N MET A 299 7.91 11.74 12.98
CA MET A 299 8.95 11.99 11.99
C MET A 299 8.29 12.41 10.68
N LYS A 300 9.06 13.06 9.80
CA LYS A 300 8.60 13.45 8.47
C LYS A 300 9.25 12.58 7.40
N TYR A 301 8.45 12.12 6.46
CA TYR A 301 8.91 11.40 5.28
C TYR A 301 8.67 12.25 4.03
N ARG A 302 9.75 12.60 3.32
CA ARG A 302 9.65 13.45 2.12
C ARG A 302 9.38 12.57 0.90
N LEU A 303 8.27 12.84 0.20
CA LEU A 303 8.00 12.20 -1.09
C LEU A 303 8.91 12.77 -2.17
N GLU A 304 9.39 11.93 -3.08
CA GLU A 304 10.11 12.42 -4.25
C GLU A 304 9.19 13.25 -5.18
N PRO A 305 9.76 14.16 -6.00
CA PRO A 305 9.00 15.00 -6.92
C PRO A 305 8.05 14.28 -7.89
N ASN A 306 8.27 13.00 -8.17
CA ASN A 306 7.44 12.19 -9.08
C ASN A 306 6.57 11.15 -8.36
N ALA A 307 6.71 11.02 -7.04
CA ALA A 307 5.85 10.15 -6.25
C ALA A 307 4.51 10.85 -5.95
N THR A 308 3.43 10.09 -6.07
CA THR A 308 2.07 10.50 -5.68
C THR A 308 1.68 9.90 -4.33
N ALA A 309 2.14 8.69 -4.03
CA ALA A 309 2.00 8.07 -2.73
C ALA A 309 3.12 7.08 -2.40
N ILE A 310 3.03 6.50 -1.21
CA ILE A 310 3.79 5.31 -0.83
C ILE A 310 3.00 4.05 -1.17
N GLY A 311 3.47 2.88 -0.72
CA GLY A 311 2.67 1.66 -0.78
C GLY A 311 2.94 0.66 0.35
N ASP A 312 4.12 0.68 0.97
CA ASP A 312 4.37 -0.11 2.18
C ASP A 312 5.58 0.47 2.93
N PHE A 313 5.71 0.11 4.21
CA PHE A 313 6.76 0.57 5.11
C PHE A 313 7.12 -0.51 6.13
N ASN A 314 8.33 -1.07 6.02
CA ASN A 314 8.80 -2.14 6.91
C ASN A 314 10.24 -1.92 7.38
N LEU A 315 10.47 -2.06 8.69
CA LEU A 315 11.82 -2.02 9.27
C LEU A 315 12.61 -3.28 8.88
N ILE A 316 13.89 -3.10 8.58
CA ILE A 316 14.83 -4.19 8.26
C ILE A 316 15.87 -4.43 9.35
N ASP A 317 15.98 -3.48 10.28
CA ASP A 317 16.69 -3.53 11.55
C ASP A 317 16.12 -2.45 12.51
N GLU A 318 16.84 -2.09 13.57
CA GLU A 318 16.40 -1.14 14.60
C GLU A 318 16.12 0.29 14.09
N ARG A 319 16.66 0.67 12.92
CA ARG A 319 16.60 2.05 12.43
C ARG A 319 16.40 2.18 10.93
N ARG A 320 16.74 1.18 10.13
CA ARG A 320 16.60 1.23 8.67
C ARG A 320 15.30 0.58 8.24
N ALA A 321 14.64 1.19 7.26
CA ALA A 321 13.37 0.70 6.74
C ALA A 321 13.31 0.74 5.21
N LEU A 322 12.49 -0.14 4.64
CA LEU A 322 12.10 -0.09 3.24
C LEU A 322 10.78 0.66 3.12
N VAL A 323 10.68 1.56 2.15
CA VAL A 323 9.44 2.29 1.81
C VAL A 323 9.23 2.21 0.30
N ILE A 324 8.06 1.79 -0.15
CA ILE A 324 7.70 1.91 -1.56
C ILE A 324 7.25 3.35 -1.83
N GLU A 325 7.68 3.93 -2.94
CA GLU A 325 7.06 5.12 -3.53
C GLU A 325 6.63 4.84 -4.97
N ARG A 326 5.45 5.32 -5.35
CA ARG A 326 4.84 5.10 -6.66
C ARG A 326 4.17 6.35 -7.21
N ASP A 327 4.07 6.42 -8.54
CA ASP A 327 3.09 7.27 -9.23
C ASP A 327 1.74 6.55 -9.38
N ASP A 328 0.72 7.26 -9.87
CA ASP A 328 -0.61 6.69 -10.19
C ASP A 328 -0.68 6.17 -11.64
N GLY A 329 0.47 5.83 -12.24
CA GLY A 329 0.55 5.25 -13.57
C GLY A 329 0.59 3.73 -13.52
N GLU A 330 0.14 3.08 -14.59
CA GLU A 330 0.23 1.63 -14.77
C GLU A 330 0.66 1.26 -16.19
N GLY A 331 1.37 0.15 -16.34
CA GLY A 331 1.81 -0.38 -17.62
C GLY A 331 3.03 0.28 -18.22
N ASP A 332 3.46 -0.31 -19.34
CA ASP A 332 4.72 0.01 -20.00
C ASP A 332 4.71 1.39 -20.69
N PRO A 333 5.67 2.29 -20.38
CA PRO A 333 5.78 3.59 -21.05
C PRO A 333 5.93 3.55 -22.56
N GLY A 334 6.48 2.46 -23.12
CA GLY A 334 6.62 2.30 -24.56
C GLY A 334 5.30 1.95 -25.27
N LEU A 335 4.24 1.65 -24.51
CA LEU A 335 2.87 1.47 -25.00
C LEU A 335 1.94 2.62 -24.58
N ALA A 336 2.51 3.79 -24.26
CA ALA A 336 1.74 4.99 -24.00
C ALA A 336 0.85 5.37 -25.19
N CYS A 337 -0.36 5.88 -24.93
CA CYS A 337 -1.22 6.37 -26.00
C CYS A 337 -0.55 7.53 -26.74
N ALA A 338 -0.46 7.42 -28.07
CA ALA A 338 -0.01 8.53 -28.90
C ALA A 338 -1.03 9.68 -28.84
N GLN A 339 -0.63 10.89 -29.26
CA GLN A 339 -1.52 12.05 -29.28
C GLN A 339 -2.79 11.74 -30.10
N GLY A 340 -3.96 11.90 -29.48
CA GLY A 340 -5.26 11.62 -30.10
C GLY A 340 -5.68 10.14 -30.08
N GLN A 341 -4.86 9.23 -29.56
CA GLN A 341 -5.26 7.86 -29.26
C GLN A 341 -5.84 7.77 -27.85
N THR A 342 -6.81 6.88 -27.68
CA THR A 342 -7.40 6.52 -26.39
C THR A 342 -7.26 5.01 -26.18
N PRO A 343 -7.36 4.53 -24.93
CA PRO A 343 -7.44 3.09 -24.65
C PRO A 343 -8.57 2.41 -25.47
N PRO A 344 -8.53 1.09 -25.70
CA PRO A 344 -7.84 0.07 -24.91
C PRO A 344 -6.48 -0.43 -25.44
N GLY A 345 -6.03 0.01 -26.62
CA GLY A 345 -4.79 -0.48 -27.23
C GLY A 345 -3.49 0.14 -26.69
N CYS A 346 -3.57 0.96 -25.65
CA CYS A 346 -2.45 1.73 -25.09
C CYS A 346 -2.74 2.18 -23.65
N PHE A 347 -1.70 2.58 -22.92
CA PHE A 347 -1.80 3.15 -21.59
C PHE A 347 -1.95 4.68 -21.65
N ALA A 348 -3.06 5.21 -21.14
CA ALA A 348 -3.28 6.66 -21.09
C ALA A 348 -2.32 7.36 -20.11
N ALA A 349 -2.04 6.70 -18.98
CA ALA A 349 -1.09 7.13 -17.96
C ALA A 349 -0.15 5.95 -17.61
N PRO A 350 0.94 5.75 -18.38
CA PRO A 350 1.87 4.66 -18.11
C PRO A 350 2.63 4.85 -16.79
N ALA A 351 3.07 3.76 -16.17
CA ALA A 351 3.91 3.79 -14.97
C ALA A 351 5.29 4.39 -15.28
N ARG A 352 5.70 5.43 -14.56
CA ARG A 352 6.98 6.15 -14.77
C ARG A 352 7.86 6.18 -13.53
N PHE A 353 7.28 6.00 -12.35
CA PHE A 353 7.97 6.06 -11.08
C PHE A 353 7.45 4.98 -10.14
N LYS A 354 8.26 3.92 -9.93
CA LYS A 354 7.99 2.85 -8.97
C LYS A 354 9.31 2.49 -8.30
N ARG A 355 9.49 2.76 -7.01
CA ARG A 355 10.78 2.62 -6.32
C ARG A 355 10.62 2.03 -4.93
N VAL A 356 11.63 1.30 -4.47
CA VAL A 356 11.79 0.94 -3.06
C VAL A 356 12.96 1.73 -2.50
N TYR A 357 12.69 2.62 -1.56
CA TYR A 357 13.67 3.39 -0.81
C TYR A 357 14.14 2.65 0.43
N LEU A 358 15.44 2.70 0.70
CA LEU A 358 16.00 2.46 2.02
C LEU A 358 16.12 3.80 2.75
N ILE A 359 15.51 3.89 3.92
CA ILE A 359 15.58 5.06 4.79
C ILE A 359 16.18 4.71 6.15
N ASP A 360 16.57 5.74 6.90
CA ASP A 360 17.02 5.66 8.28
C ASP A 360 16.14 6.53 9.18
N ILE A 361 15.27 5.90 9.98
CA ILE A 361 14.36 6.57 10.90
C ILE A 361 15.06 7.05 12.19
N GLY A 362 16.30 6.62 12.42
CA GLY A 362 17.13 7.06 13.54
C GLY A 362 17.99 8.29 13.21
N ASP A 363 18.05 8.69 11.94
CA ASP A 363 18.83 9.83 11.46
C ASP A 363 17.89 10.89 10.88
N LEU A 364 17.58 11.88 11.72
CA LEU A 364 16.66 12.97 11.40
C LEU A 364 17.46 14.24 11.11
N ASP A 365 17.07 14.98 10.07
CA ASP A 365 17.57 16.33 9.86
C ASP A 365 16.99 17.33 10.89
N ALA A 366 17.45 18.58 10.84
CA ALA A 366 17.03 19.63 11.77
C ALA A 366 15.53 19.95 11.69
N GLU A 367 14.86 19.62 10.58
CA GLU A 367 13.44 19.83 10.36
C GLU A 367 12.59 18.58 10.69
N GLY A 368 13.24 17.48 11.09
CA GLY A 368 12.62 16.22 11.51
C GLY A 368 12.35 15.24 10.36
N PHE A 369 12.98 15.40 9.19
CA PHE A 369 12.87 14.44 8.10
C PHE A 369 13.80 13.25 8.30
N VAL A 370 13.27 12.05 8.03
CA VAL A 370 14.09 10.83 7.96
C VAL A 370 15.03 10.89 6.77
N ARG A 371 16.27 10.42 6.95
CA ARG A 371 17.25 10.37 5.86
C ARG A 371 16.90 9.25 4.88
N LYS A 372 16.83 9.58 3.58
CA LYS A 372 16.84 8.59 2.50
C LYS A 372 18.27 8.20 2.17
N ILE A 373 18.59 6.90 2.22
CA ILE A 373 19.92 6.36 1.92
C ILE A 373 20.07 6.12 0.41
N GLY A 374 19.02 5.61 -0.23
CA GLY A 374 18.97 5.37 -1.67
C GLY A 374 17.83 4.43 -2.03
N HIS A 375 17.75 4.00 -3.28
CA HIS A 375 16.61 3.23 -3.79
C HIS A 375 17.00 2.17 -4.80
N VAL A 376 16.07 1.24 -5.05
CA VAL A 376 16.01 0.44 -6.28
C VAL A 376 14.81 0.87 -7.11
N ASP A 377 14.96 0.80 -8.44
CA ASP A 377 13.95 1.20 -9.41
C ASP A 377 13.20 -0.04 -9.92
N LEU A 378 11.92 -0.16 -9.59
CA LEU A 378 11.09 -1.30 -9.95
C LEU A 378 10.66 -1.27 -11.43
N MET A 379 10.85 -0.15 -12.11
CA MET A 379 10.67 -0.06 -13.56
C MET A 379 11.90 -0.53 -14.35
N ASP A 380 13.01 -0.81 -13.66
CA ASP A 380 14.26 -1.22 -14.29
C ASP A 380 15.03 -2.25 -13.45
N ILE A 381 14.51 -3.47 -13.47
CA ILE A 381 15.06 -4.66 -12.80
C ILE A 381 15.79 -5.53 -13.85
N ARG A 382 16.99 -6.00 -13.53
CA ARG A 382 17.71 -6.93 -14.41
C ARG A 382 17.17 -8.34 -14.27
N ASP A 383 17.01 -9.05 -15.37
CA ASP A 383 16.62 -10.45 -15.42
C ASP A 383 17.53 -11.25 -16.39
N PRO A 384 18.84 -11.39 -16.06
CA PRO A 384 19.80 -12.07 -16.92
C PRO A 384 19.57 -13.58 -17.02
N GLU A 385 18.82 -14.15 -16.08
CA GLU A 385 18.50 -15.58 -16.01
C GLU A 385 17.10 -15.89 -16.60
N HIS A 386 16.40 -14.87 -17.12
CA HIS A 386 15.07 -14.99 -17.71
C HIS A 386 14.04 -15.66 -16.76
N LEU A 387 14.04 -15.25 -15.49
CA LEU A 387 13.18 -15.79 -14.44
C LEU A 387 11.75 -15.23 -14.48
N ALA A 388 11.51 -14.14 -15.20
CA ALA A 388 10.17 -13.56 -15.32
C ALA A 388 9.18 -14.58 -15.91
N ARG A 389 8.07 -14.84 -15.19
CA ARG A 389 7.03 -15.79 -15.60
C ARG A 389 6.07 -15.24 -16.65
N THR A 390 5.95 -13.93 -16.70
CA THR A 390 5.22 -13.19 -17.72
C THR A 390 6.04 -11.98 -18.15
N ALA A 391 6.02 -11.69 -19.45
CA ALA A 391 6.62 -10.47 -20.00
C ALA A 391 5.63 -9.29 -19.99
N GLY A 392 4.32 -9.58 -19.88
CA GLY A 392 3.28 -8.57 -20.07
C GLY A 392 3.19 -8.03 -21.49
N ASP A 393 2.31 -7.05 -21.66
CA ASP A 393 2.28 -6.20 -22.84
C ASP A 393 3.31 -5.09 -22.65
N ARG A 394 4.38 -5.12 -23.44
CA ARG A 394 5.49 -4.17 -23.35
C ARG A 394 6.03 -3.80 -24.73
N ALA A 395 6.72 -2.66 -24.83
CA ALA A 395 7.32 -2.28 -26.11
C ALA A 395 8.34 -3.32 -26.59
N ALA A 396 8.29 -3.65 -27.89
CA ALA A 396 9.19 -4.61 -28.51
C ALA A 396 10.68 -4.22 -28.45
N SER A 397 10.97 -2.94 -28.19
CA SER A 397 12.32 -2.40 -28.01
C SER A 397 12.92 -2.71 -26.63
N LEU A 398 12.14 -3.13 -25.64
CA LEU A 398 12.66 -3.45 -24.33
C LEU A 398 13.47 -4.76 -24.35
N PRO A 399 14.72 -4.74 -23.86
CA PRO A 399 15.55 -5.94 -23.78
C PRO A 399 14.85 -7.04 -22.99
N ARG A 400 15.05 -8.30 -23.40
CA ARG A 400 14.44 -9.46 -22.73
C ARG A 400 14.96 -9.64 -21.31
N GLU A 401 16.19 -9.17 -21.06
CA GLU A 401 16.89 -9.21 -19.79
C GLU A 401 16.50 -8.05 -18.87
N ARG A 402 15.49 -7.25 -19.23
CA ARG A 402 14.88 -6.25 -18.36
C ARG A 402 13.47 -6.68 -17.98
N PHE A 403 13.20 -6.58 -16.69
CA PHE A 403 11.90 -6.78 -16.07
C PHE A 403 11.44 -5.45 -15.46
N ALA A 404 10.16 -5.15 -15.62
CA ALA A 404 9.52 -4.00 -14.99
C ALA A 404 8.34 -4.49 -14.16
N PHE A 405 8.02 -3.76 -13.10
CA PHE A 405 6.90 -4.01 -12.20
C PHE A 405 5.89 -2.85 -12.26
N PRO A 406 5.12 -2.73 -13.37
CA PRO A 406 4.45 -1.50 -13.75
C PRO A 406 3.00 -1.44 -13.22
N PHE A 407 2.77 -1.86 -11.99
CA PHE A 407 1.43 -1.91 -11.42
C PHE A 407 0.98 -0.53 -10.94
N PHE A 408 -0.33 -0.28 -11.02
CA PHE A 408 -0.93 0.93 -10.42
C PHE A 408 -0.52 1.01 -8.95
N THR A 409 -0.77 -0.09 -8.24
CA THR A 409 -0.48 -0.23 -6.82
C THR A 409 0.61 -1.28 -6.57
N ILE A 410 1.54 -0.96 -5.67
CA ILE A 410 2.59 -1.86 -5.18
C ILE A 410 2.66 -1.64 -3.67
N GLU A 411 2.12 -2.59 -2.90
CA GLU A 411 1.90 -2.39 -1.46
C GLU A 411 2.52 -3.47 -0.59
N ASN A 412 3.58 -4.10 -1.09
CA ASN A 412 4.23 -5.17 -0.36
C ASN A 412 5.74 -5.01 -0.53
N VAL A 413 6.46 -4.72 0.55
CA VAL A 413 7.92 -4.86 0.61
C VAL A 413 8.39 -5.34 1.97
N HIS A 414 9.26 -6.35 1.96
CA HIS A 414 9.96 -6.75 3.18
C HIS A 414 11.34 -7.33 2.86
N ARG A 415 12.26 -7.26 3.81
CA ARG A 415 13.54 -7.97 3.74
C ARG A 415 13.35 -9.47 3.91
N VAL A 416 13.97 -10.27 3.06
CA VAL A 416 13.96 -11.74 3.15
C VAL A 416 15.20 -12.24 3.88
N ASP A 417 16.38 -11.73 3.49
CA ASP A 417 17.66 -12.09 4.08
C ASP A 417 18.68 -10.93 3.91
N ALA A 418 19.98 -11.20 4.02
CA ALA A 418 21.03 -10.18 3.89
C ALA A 418 21.18 -9.60 2.48
N GLU A 419 20.70 -10.29 1.44
CA GLU A 419 20.84 -9.90 0.05
C GLU A 419 19.51 -9.69 -0.67
N HIS A 420 18.40 -10.19 -0.13
CA HIS A 420 17.11 -10.21 -0.83
C HIS A 420 16.00 -9.42 -0.13
N ILE A 421 15.14 -8.81 -0.97
CA ILE A 421 13.82 -8.28 -0.58
C ILE A 421 12.73 -8.99 -1.38
N ILE A 422 11.54 -9.08 -0.81
CA ILE A 422 10.32 -9.52 -1.48
C ILE A 422 9.49 -8.28 -1.83
N VAL A 423 8.91 -8.25 -3.02
CA VAL A 423 7.99 -7.20 -3.47
C VAL A 423 6.78 -7.86 -4.11
N ALA A 424 5.58 -7.33 -3.89
CA ALA A 424 4.37 -7.78 -4.57
C ALA A 424 3.43 -6.61 -4.87
N ASN A 425 2.63 -6.75 -5.92
CA ASN A 425 1.58 -5.78 -6.21
C ASN A 425 0.35 -6.05 -5.37
N ASP A 426 -0.38 -4.98 -5.08
CA ASP A 426 -1.82 -5.09 -5.02
C ASP A 426 -2.35 -4.94 -6.46
N ASN A 427 -3.26 -5.82 -6.84
CA ASN A 427 -3.82 -5.85 -8.17
C ASN A 427 -5.21 -5.19 -8.27
N ASN A 428 -5.70 -4.59 -7.18
CA ASN A 428 -6.96 -3.84 -7.08
C ASN A 428 -8.13 -4.53 -7.80
N LEU A 429 -8.30 -5.84 -7.63
CA LEU A 429 -9.21 -6.62 -8.47
C LEU A 429 -10.65 -6.06 -8.47
N PRO A 430 -11.31 -5.83 -9.63
CA PRO A 430 -10.86 -6.03 -11.01
C PRO A 430 -10.54 -4.71 -11.74
N PHE A 431 -10.02 -3.71 -11.03
CA PHE A 431 -9.84 -2.33 -11.47
C PHE A 431 -8.40 -1.96 -11.86
N SER A 432 -7.47 -2.91 -11.91
CA SER A 432 -6.11 -2.69 -12.45
C SER A 432 -5.76 -3.68 -13.57
N ALA A 433 -5.00 -3.20 -14.55
CA ALA A 433 -4.51 -3.98 -15.69
C ALA A 433 -3.23 -3.32 -16.24
N GLY A 434 -2.18 -3.33 -15.42
CA GLY A 434 -0.87 -2.77 -15.70
C GLY A 434 0.06 -3.75 -16.43
N ARG A 435 0.01 -5.06 -16.12
CA ARG A 435 0.84 -6.06 -16.80
C ARG A 435 0.37 -6.31 -18.23
N HIS A 436 -0.93 -6.27 -18.47
CA HIS A 436 -1.56 -6.47 -19.77
C HIS A 436 -2.64 -5.41 -20.02
N LEU A 437 -2.77 -4.93 -21.25
CA LEU A 437 -3.66 -3.83 -21.58
C LEU A 437 -5.14 -4.11 -21.27
N ALA A 438 -5.58 -5.35 -21.43
CA ALA A 438 -7.00 -5.73 -21.33
C ALA A 438 -7.24 -7.00 -20.49
N ARG A 439 -6.39 -7.26 -19.51
CA ARG A 439 -6.52 -8.39 -18.58
C ARG A 439 -6.19 -7.92 -17.17
N ALA A 440 -7.06 -8.25 -16.22
CA ALA A 440 -6.86 -7.99 -14.80
C ALA A 440 -5.48 -8.49 -14.38
N ASP A 441 -4.80 -7.69 -13.57
CA ASP A 441 -3.49 -8.05 -13.06
C ASP A 441 -3.59 -9.30 -12.18
N ASP A 442 -2.65 -10.22 -12.34
CA ASP A 442 -2.44 -11.27 -11.37
C ASP A 442 -1.75 -10.67 -10.12
N ASN A 443 -1.80 -11.35 -8.98
CA ASN A 443 -0.89 -11.01 -7.87
C ASN A 443 0.48 -11.61 -8.20
N GLU A 444 1.41 -10.76 -8.60
CA GLU A 444 2.81 -11.09 -8.84
C GLU A 444 3.63 -10.88 -7.57
N VAL A 445 4.37 -11.89 -7.16
CA VAL A 445 5.33 -11.83 -6.06
C VAL A 445 6.73 -12.04 -6.62
N ILE A 446 7.61 -11.07 -6.42
CA ILE A 446 8.99 -11.10 -6.92
C ILE A 446 9.99 -11.11 -5.77
N LEU A 447 11.06 -11.88 -5.96
CA LEU A 447 12.25 -11.86 -5.11
C LEU A 447 13.33 -11.06 -5.83
N LEU A 448 13.86 -10.03 -5.18
CA LEU A 448 14.90 -9.17 -5.74
C LEU A 448 16.20 -9.32 -4.94
N ARG A 449 17.30 -9.57 -5.65
CA ARG A 449 18.66 -9.51 -5.08
C ARG A 449 19.18 -8.07 -5.14
N VAL A 450 19.42 -7.48 -3.98
CA VAL A 450 19.75 -6.05 -3.75
C VAL A 450 20.81 -5.86 -2.63
N PRO A 451 21.93 -6.60 -2.62
CA PRO A 451 22.86 -6.60 -1.48
C PRO A 451 23.56 -5.25 -1.27
N GLU A 452 23.76 -4.44 -2.31
CA GLU A 452 24.33 -3.09 -2.18
C GLU A 452 23.38 -2.16 -1.42
N LEU A 453 22.08 -2.20 -1.74
CA LEU A 453 21.05 -1.43 -1.02
C LEU A 453 21.04 -1.84 0.45
N LEU A 454 20.93 -3.14 0.76
CA LEU A 454 20.81 -3.63 2.14
C LEU A 454 22.07 -3.42 2.99
N ARG A 455 23.25 -3.24 2.36
CA ARG A 455 24.51 -2.88 3.04
C ARG A 455 24.71 -1.37 3.20
N ALA A 456 23.99 -0.54 2.46
CA ALA A 456 24.12 0.90 2.52
C ALA A 456 23.82 1.44 3.93
N ARG A 457 24.45 2.57 4.26
CA ARG A 457 24.38 3.23 5.57
C ARG A 457 24.21 4.71 5.40
#